data_AF-A0A1J5KXF5-F1
#
_entry.id   AF-A0A1J5KXF5-F1
#
_cell.length_a   1.000
_cell.length_b   1.000
_cell.length_c   1.000
_cell.angle_alpha   90.00
_cell.angle_beta   90.00
_cell.angle_gamma   90.00
#
_symmetry.space_group_name_H-M   'P 1'
#
loop_
_entity.id
_entity.type
_entity.pdbx_description
1 polymer ?
#
loop_
_entity_poly.entity_id
_entity_poly.type
_entity_poly.pdbx_seq_one_letter_code
_entity_poly.pdbx_strand_id
1 'polypeptide(L)'
;MENQNLELPREIEILKQIPVWVFGISFIIGTILFILYFIDNKPPYEVGGYGIIYTIVAYLVNGIVFIGLAIASFIYKEYQTNILARATLLLLNILISIIYFLIIASCEKTIY
;
A
#
# COMPACT_ATOMS: atom_id res chain seq x y z
N MET A 1 -2.73 -30.20 -31.24
CA MET A 1 -3.02 -28.95 -30.53
C MET A 1 -1.95 -28.83 -29.46
N GLU A 2 -0.89 -28.11 -29.81
CA GLU A 2 0.29 -27.95 -28.96
C GLU A 2 -0.13 -27.06 -27.79
N ASN A 3 -0.11 -27.62 -26.57
CA ASN A 3 -0.27 -26.86 -25.34
C ASN A 3 0.95 -25.95 -25.24
N GLN A 4 0.87 -24.77 -25.85
CA GLN A 4 1.75 -23.66 -25.55
C GLN A 4 1.42 -23.25 -24.12
N ASN A 5 2.08 -23.91 -23.16
CA ASN A 5 2.38 -23.31 -21.88
C ASN A 5 3.08 -22.00 -22.21
N LEU A 6 2.31 -20.92 -22.34
CA LEU A 6 2.78 -19.55 -22.38
C LEU A 6 3.45 -19.32 -21.03
N GLU A 7 4.70 -19.76 -20.92
CA GLU A 7 5.58 -19.39 -19.82
C GLU A 7 5.56 -17.87 -19.79
N LEU A 8 4.95 -17.33 -18.74
CA LEU A 8 4.89 -15.89 -18.52
C LEU A 8 6.32 -15.36 -18.59
N PRO A 9 6.60 -14.32 -19.40
CA PRO A 9 7.90 -13.70 -19.42
C PRO A 9 8.30 -13.36 -17.99
N ARG A 10 9.53 -13.71 -17.61
CA ARG A 10 10.02 -13.57 -16.22
C ARG A 10 9.80 -12.16 -15.68
N GLU A 11 9.79 -11.13 -16.54
CA GLU A 11 9.48 -9.75 -16.15
C GLU A 11 8.05 -9.58 -15.63
N ILE A 12 7.05 -10.24 -16.23
CA ILE A 12 5.64 -10.13 -15.82
C ILE A 12 5.40 -10.85 -14.50
N GLU A 13 6.09 -11.96 -14.26
CA GLU A 13 6.02 -12.67 -12.99
C GLU A 13 6.54 -11.80 -11.83
N ILE A 14 7.68 -11.14 -12.03
CA ILE A 14 8.25 -10.19 -11.07
C ILE A 14 7.29 -8.99 -10.88
N LEU A 15 6.77 -8.43 -11.98
CA LEU A 15 5.84 -7.30 -11.95
C LEU A 15 4.57 -7.61 -11.15
N LYS A 16 4.11 -8.87 -11.17
CA LYS A 16 2.93 -9.32 -10.40
C LYS A 16 3.20 -9.45 -8.90
N GLN A 17 4.45 -9.71 -8.49
CA GLN A 17 4.80 -9.95 -7.10
C GLN A 17 5.11 -8.66 -6.33
N ILE A 18 5.78 -7.68 -6.98
CA ILE A 18 6.14 -6.39 -6.35
C ILE A 18 4.95 -5.73 -5.61
N PRO A 19 3.74 -5.62 -6.18
CA PRO A 19 2.62 -4.95 -5.53
C PRO A 19 2.17 -5.66 -4.25
N VAL A 20 2.25 -6.99 -4.23
CA VAL A 20 1.85 -7.81 -3.08
C VAL A 20 2.83 -7.62 -1.93
N TRP A 21 4.13 -7.64 -2.23
CA TRP A 21 5.18 -7.39 -1.24
C TRP A 21 5.10 -5.98 -0.70
N VAL A 22 4.97 -4.97 -1.58
CA VAL A 22 4.83 -3.56 -1.17
C VAL A 22 3.59 -3.36 -0.31
N PHE A 23 2.45 -3.93 -0.72
CA PHE A 23 1.22 -3.90 0.08
C PHE A 23 1.44 -4.53 1.44
N GLY A 24 1.92 -5.77 1.50
CA GLY A 24 2.05 -6.54 2.72
C GLY A 24 3.02 -5.91 3.72
N ILE A 25 4.19 -5.48 3.26
CA ILE A 25 5.20 -4.83 4.12
C ILE A 25 4.65 -3.50 4.66
N SER A 26 4.06 -2.67 3.78
CA SER A 26 3.49 -1.38 4.20
C SER A 26 2.29 -1.56 5.13
N PHE A 27 1.50 -2.60 4.93
CA PHE A 27 0.36 -2.89 5.80
C PHE A 27 0.84 -3.31 7.20
N ILE A 28 1.77 -4.27 7.28
CA ILE A 28 2.30 -4.77 8.55
C ILE A 28 2.95 -3.65 9.36
N ILE A 29 3.83 -2.85 8.74
CA ILE A 29 4.49 -1.75 9.45
C ILE A 29 3.47 -0.71 9.90
N GLY A 30 2.47 -0.39 9.07
CA GLY A 30 1.40 0.55 9.42
C GLY A 30 0.56 0.07 10.59
N THR A 31 0.19 -1.21 10.60
CA THR A 31 -0.55 -1.82 11.71
C THR A 31 0.28 -1.82 13.00
N ILE A 32 1.58 -2.13 12.93
CA ILE A 32 2.46 -2.08 14.12
C ILE A 32 2.52 -0.66 14.68
N LEU A 33 2.74 0.35 13.85
CA LEU A 33 2.79 1.75 14.29
C LEU A 33 1.44 2.22 14.87
N PHE A 34 0.33 1.80 14.26
CA PHE A 34 -1.00 2.10 14.78
C PHE A 34 -1.24 1.46 16.14
N ILE A 35 -0.83 0.20 16.35
CA ILE A 35 -0.92 -0.47 17.65
C ILE A 35 -0.05 0.24 18.69
N LEU A 36 1.19 0.62 18.33
CA LEU A 36 2.08 1.36 19.21
C LEU A 36 1.49 2.71 19.64
N TYR A 37 0.82 3.43 18.73
CA TYR A 37 0.11 4.66 19.04
C TYR A 37 -0.98 4.48 20.11
N PHE A 38 -1.68 3.34 20.12
CA PHE A 38 -2.71 3.05 21.12
C PHE A 38 -2.18 2.51 22.45
N ILE A 39 -1.00 1.88 22.45
CA ILE A 39 -0.39 1.30 23.66
C ILE A 39 0.44 2.34 24.43
N ASP A 40 1.05 3.30 23.73
CA ASP A 40 1.93 4.27 24.38
C ASP A 40 1.10 5.35 25.09
N ASN A 41 1.17 5.40 26.43
CA ASN A 41 0.56 6.47 27.25
C ASN A 41 1.35 7.80 27.16
N LYS A 42 2.26 7.90 26.20
CA LYS A 42 3.05 9.10 25.95
C LYS A 42 2.19 10.17 25.28
N PRO A 43 2.56 11.44 25.46
CA PRO A 43 1.84 12.53 24.85
C PRO A 43 1.63 12.30 23.33
N PRO A 44 0.44 12.62 22.79
CA PRO A 44 0.06 12.33 21.41
C PRO A 44 1.03 12.87 20.36
N TYR A 45 1.77 13.94 20.68
CA TYR A 45 2.64 14.67 19.77
C TYR A 45 3.91 13.89 19.37
N GLU A 46 4.50 13.09 20.27
CA GLU A 46 5.72 12.33 19.94
C GLU A 46 5.41 11.10 19.09
N VAL A 47 4.35 10.35 19.43
CA VAL A 47 4.01 9.10 18.74
C VAL A 47 3.15 9.35 17.50
N GLY A 48 2.27 10.37 17.54
CA GLY A 48 1.44 10.79 16.42
C GLY A 48 2.27 11.31 15.24
N GLY A 49 3.37 12.02 15.50
CA GLY A 49 4.28 12.52 14.45
C GLY A 49 4.88 11.40 13.60
N TYR A 50 5.36 10.31 14.22
CA TYR A 50 5.89 9.15 13.49
C TYR A 50 4.78 8.42 12.70
N GLY A 51 3.59 8.28 13.28
CA GLY A 51 2.43 7.69 12.60
C GLY A 51 2.02 8.48 11.35
N ILE A 52 2.02 9.81 11.43
CA ILE A 52 1.70 10.69 10.30
C ILE A 52 2.76 10.59 9.21
N ILE A 53 4.05 10.72 9.56
CA ILE A 53 5.16 10.63 8.59
C ILE A 53 5.12 9.27 7.88
N TYR A 54 4.94 8.20 8.64
CA TYR A 54 4.83 6.86 8.08
C TYR A 54 3.66 6.76 7.10
N THR A 55 2.48 7.25 7.49
CA THR A 55 1.28 7.19 6.65
C THR A 55 1.47 7.94 5.34
N ILE A 56 2.16 9.09 5.36
CA ILE A 56 2.53 9.85 4.17
C ILE A 56 3.49 9.04 3.29
N VAL A 57 4.53 8.45 3.86
CA VAL A 57 5.50 7.62 3.12
C VAL A 57 4.82 6.40 2.50
N ALA A 58 3.98 5.70 3.27
CA ALA A 58 3.22 4.55 2.78
C ALA A 58 2.28 4.96 1.64
N TYR A 59 1.58 6.08 1.76
CA TYR A 59 0.74 6.63 0.69
C TYR A 59 1.55 6.91 -0.58
N LEU A 60 2.71 7.58 -0.47
CA LEU A 60 3.56 7.89 -1.62
C LEU A 60 4.11 6.64 -2.30
N VAL A 61 4.65 5.68 -1.53
CA VAL A 61 5.22 4.44 -2.06
C VAL A 61 4.14 3.62 -2.76
N ASN A 62 2.99 3.39 -2.12
CA ASN A 62 1.89 2.64 -2.74
C ASN A 62 1.32 3.37 -3.96
N GLY A 63 1.26 4.70 -3.93
CA GLY A 63 0.85 5.53 -5.06
C GLY A 63 1.78 5.42 -6.27
N ILE A 64 3.09 5.47 -6.08
CA ILE A 64 4.08 5.32 -7.16
C ILE A 64 3.96 3.94 -7.81
N VAL A 65 3.88 2.88 -7.00
CA VAL A 65 3.74 1.51 -7.51
C VAL A 65 2.40 1.33 -8.22
N PHE A 66 1.33 1.95 -7.71
CA PHE A 66 0.02 1.93 -8.36
C PHE A 66 0.06 2.59 -9.75
N ILE A 67 0.69 3.76 -9.87
CA ILE A 67 0.86 4.45 -11.17
C ILE A 67 1.69 3.58 -12.12
N GLY A 68 2.76 2.96 -11.63
CA GLY A 68 3.59 2.04 -12.42
C GLY A 68 2.79 0.86 -12.98
N LEU A 69 1.95 0.22 -12.15
CA LEU A 69 1.06 -0.86 -12.60
C LEU A 69 -0.02 -0.36 -13.55
N ALA A 70 -0.58 0.82 -13.32
CA ALA A 70 -1.57 1.42 -14.21
C ALA A 70 -0.97 1.59 -15.61
N ILE A 71 0.23 2.18 -15.72
CA ILE A 71 0.98 2.31 -16.98
C ILE A 71 1.25 0.93 -17.59
N ALA A 72 1.77 0.00 -16.80
CA ALA A 72 2.06 -1.36 -17.27
C ALA A 72 0.81 -2.09 -17.79
N SER A 73 -0.37 -1.82 -17.21
CA SER A 73 -1.63 -2.41 -17.66
C SER A 73 -2.04 -1.94 -19.07
N PHE A 74 -1.65 -0.73 -19.48
CA PHE A 74 -1.89 -0.23 -20.84
C PHE A 74 -0.88 -0.79 -21.85
N ILE A 75 0.35 -1.08 -21.41
CA ILE A 75 1.40 -1.68 -22.26
C ILE A 75 1.12 -3.17 -22.47
N TYR A 76 0.85 -3.92 -21.41
CA TYR A 76 0.64 -5.37 -21.43
C TYR A 76 -0.85 -5.73 -21.42
N LYS A 77 -1.56 -5.39 -22.50
CA LYS A 77 -3.02 -5.60 -22.63
C LYS A 77 -3.46 -7.05 -22.39
N GLU A 78 -2.65 -8.02 -22.80
CA GLU A 78 -2.93 -9.45 -22.60
C GLU A 78 -3.04 -9.85 -21.12
N TYR A 79 -2.36 -9.13 -20.23
CA TYR A 79 -2.36 -9.38 -18.79
C TYR A 79 -3.08 -8.29 -17.99
N GLN A 80 -3.77 -7.38 -18.66
CA GLN A 80 -4.36 -6.18 -18.08
C GLN A 80 -5.23 -6.49 -16.85
N THR A 81 -6.13 -7.48 -16.94
CA THR A 81 -7.03 -7.84 -15.83
C THR A 81 -6.28 -8.30 -14.59
N ASN A 82 -5.19 -9.06 -14.77
CA ASN A 82 -4.33 -9.52 -13.67
C ASN A 82 -3.53 -8.37 -13.06
N ILE A 83 -3.02 -7.45 -13.89
CA ILE A 83 -2.29 -6.26 -13.44
C ILE A 83 -3.23 -5.31 -12.68
N LEU A 84 -4.44 -5.07 -13.19
CA LEU A 84 -5.44 -4.23 -12.52
C LEU A 84 -5.86 -4.81 -11.18
N ALA A 85 -6.13 -6.12 -11.08
CA ALA A 85 -6.51 -6.76 -9.82
C ALA A 85 -5.45 -6.55 -8.71
N ARG A 86 -4.16 -6.58 -9.08
CA ARG A 86 -3.05 -6.27 -8.16
C ARG A 86 -2.98 -4.78 -7.84
N ALA A 87 -3.27 -3.90 -8.79
CA ALA A 87 -3.37 -2.47 -8.55
C ALA A 87 -4.52 -2.12 -7.58
N THR A 88 -5.63 -2.87 -7.59
CA THR A 88 -6.74 -2.69 -6.65
C THR A 88 -6.32 -2.94 -5.20
N LEU A 89 -5.38 -3.86 -4.95
CA LEU A 89 -4.82 -4.08 -3.61
C LEU A 89 -4.06 -2.85 -3.11
N LEU A 90 -3.27 -2.18 -3.98
CA LEU A 90 -2.57 -0.95 -3.61
C LEU A 90 -3.55 0.19 -3.34
N LEU A 91 -4.64 0.27 -4.10
CA LEU A 91 -5.75 1.19 -3.84
C LEU A 91 -6.37 0.97 -2.45
N LEU A 92 -6.58 -0.29 -2.07
CA LEU A 92 -7.07 -0.62 -0.72
C LEU A 92 -6.10 -0.13 0.36
N ASN A 93 -4.79 -0.26 0.14
CA ASN A 93 -3.79 0.24 1.08
C ASN A 93 -3.82 1.76 1.24
N ILE A 94 -4.02 2.46 0.12
CA ILE A 94 -4.18 3.93 0.11
C ILE A 94 -5.41 4.32 0.92
N LEU A 95 -6.55 3.64 0.73
CA LEU A 95 -7.77 3.90 1.51
C LEU A 95 -7.57 3.64 3.00
N ILE A 96 -6.93 2.53 3.37
CA ILE A 96 -6.61 2.20 4.77
C ILE A 96 -5.70 3.28 5.39
N SER A 97 -4.68 3.72 4.64
CA SER A 97 -3.76 4.78 5.08
C SER A 97 -4.51 6.09 5.35
N ILE A 98 -5.47 6.46 4.49
CA ILE A 98 -6.32 7.64 4.72
C ILE A 98 -7.15 7.48 6.00
N ILE A 99 -7.72 6.31 6.24
CA ILE A 99 -8.50 6.03 7.47
C ILE A 99 -7.61 6.19 8.71
N TYR A 100 -6.41 5.62 8.70
CA TYR A 100 -5.46 5.76 9.82
C TYR A 100 -5.08 7.21 10.07
N PHE A 101 -4.79 7.97 9.00
CA PHE A 101 -4.51 9.40 9.10
C PHE A 101 -5.67 10.16 9.77
N LEU A 102 -6.91 9.91 9.34
CA LEU A 102 -8.09 10.56 9.91
C LEU A 102 -8.31 10.21 11.39
N ILE A 103 -8.06 8.97 11.79
CA ILE A 103 -8.15 8.53 13.19
C ILE A 103 -7.13 9.28 14.04
N ILE A 104 -5.86 9.31 13.62
CA ILE A 104 -4.78 9.99 14.36
C ILE A 104 -5.09 11.49 14.46
N ALA A 105 -5.44 12.14 13.35
CA ALA A 105 -5.75 13.57 13.32
C ALA A 105 -6.98 13.96 14.17
N SER A 106 -7.98 13.08 14.26
CA SER A 106 -9.16 13.32 15.10
C SER A 106 -8.86 13.10 16.59
N CYS A 107 -8.01 12.12 16.92
CA CYS A 107 -7.60 11.86 18.30
C CYS A 107 -6.74 13.01 18.84
N GLU A 108 -5.83 13.56 18.02
CA GLU A 108 -5.01 14.72 18.39
C GLU A 108 -5.85 15.97 18.66
N LYS A 109 -6.90 16.23 17.86
CA LYS A 109 -7.82 17.36 18.08
C LYS A 109 -8.68 17.25 19.34
N THR A 110 -8.86 16.06 19.90
CA THR A 110 -9.72 15.86 21.09
C THR A 110 -8.98 16.18 22.40
N ILE A 111 -7.65 16.34 22.34
CA ILE A 111 -6.78 16.50 23.51
C ILE A 111 -6.36 17.96 23.73
N TYR A 112 -6.74 18.89 22.83
CA TYR A 112 -6.54 20.34 22.96
C TYR A 112 -7.82 21.09 23.29
#